data_AF-A0A9J7N6H8-F1
#
_entry.id   AF-A0A9J7N6H8-F1
#
_cell.length_a   1.000
_cell.length_b   1.000
_cell.length_c   1.000
_cell.angle_alpha   90.00
_cell.angle_beta   90.00
_cell.angle_gamma   90.00
#
_symmetry.space_group_name_H-M   'P 1'
#
loop_
_entity.id
_entity.type
_entity.pdbx_description
1 polymer ?
#
loop_
_entity_poly.entity_id
_entity_poly.type
_entity_poly.pdbx_seq_one_letter_code
_entity_poly.pdbx_strand_id
1 'polypeptide(L)'
;MIVLPSLSRSERSGTCRSAAYDKIMARLELLGEEGKWQEFDVFAGQLVNHFGSRDNDLKLVVVLDQALAEYYKYNLAGAVSITKHALHTLKKERTENTEMLVGRAYYLLSDVYQKDRKYGLAEKYMDLAKLVLSNFEIGEDTGETYYNKASLHAAIIGQS
;
A
#
# COMPACT_ATOMS: atom_id res chain seq x y z
N MET A 1 -21.25 -0.73 -14.43
CA MET A 1 -20.40 -1.94 -14.54
C MET A 1 -19.08 -1.48 -15.13
N ILE A 2 -18.04 -1.34 -14.31
CA ILE A 2 -16.72 -0.92 -14.79
C ILE A 2 -16.04 -2.21 -15.26
N VAL A 3 -15.86 -2.34 -16.57
CA VAL A 3 -15.07 -3.42 -17.16
C VAL A 3 -13.61 -2.98 -17.03
N LEU A 4 -12.86 -3.65 -16.15
CA LEU A 4 -11.42 -3.41 -16.01
C LEU A 4 -10.69 -4.17 -17.14
N PRO A 5 -9.75 -3.53 -17.85
CA PRO A 5 -8.99 -4.18 -18.92
C PRO A 5 -8.12 -5.33 -18.38
N SER A 6 -7.94 -6.38 -19.17
CA SER A 6 -7.10 -7.52 -18.80
C SER A 6 -5.61 -7.17 -18.95
N LEU A 7 -4.85 -7.23 -17.84
CA LEU A 7 -3.41 -6.98 -17.83
C LEU A 7 -2.62 -8.05 -18.61
N SER A 8 -1.57 -7.62 -19.32
CA SER A 8 -0.56 -8.46 -19.96
C SER A 8 0.39 -9.10 -18.93
N ARG A 9 1.11 -10.16 -19.32
CA ARG A 9 1.95 -10.95 -18.40
C ARG A 9 3.05 -10.12 -17.70
N SER A 10 3.64 -9.14 -18.38
CA SER A 10 4.63 -8.22 -17.78
C SER A 10 3.98 -7.21 -16.82
N GLU A 11 2.74 -6.81 -17.05
CA GLU A 11 1.98 -5.93 -16.16
C GLU A 11 1.52 -6.67 -14.90
N ARG A 12 1.26 -7.98 -15.01
CA ARG A 12 0.88 -8.84 -13.87
C ARG A 12 2.01 -9.09 -12.88
N SER A 13 3.27 -8.92 -13.28
CA SER A 13 4.44 -9.13 -12.41
C SER A 13 4.77 -7.92 -11.52
N GLY A 14 4.09 -6.78 -11.67
CA GLY A 14 4.30 -5.58 -10.85
C GLY A 14 5.74 -5.06 -10.99
N THR A 15 6.04 -4.33 -12.06
CA THR A 15 7.41 -3.90 -12.33
C THR A 15 7.76 -2.61 -11.59
N CYS A 16 8.04 -2.73 -10.28
CA CYS A 16 8.82 -1.73 -9.53
C CYS A 16 10.22 -2.24 -9.14
N ARG A 17 10.62 -3.45 -9.57
CA ARG A 17 11.89 -4.08 -9.14
C ARG A 17 13.09 -3.54 -9.92
N SER A 18 13.72 -2.51 -9.36
CA SER A 18 15.09 -2.10 -9.71
C SER A 18 16.01 -2.34 -8.52
N ALA A 19 17.33 -2.47 -8.76
CA ALA A 19 18.29 -2.57 -7.64
C ALA A 19 18.26 -1.36 -6.69
N ALA A 20 17.71 -0.22 -7.14
CA ALA A 20 17.44 0.94 -6.29
C ALA A 20 16.20 0.73 -5.40
N TYR A 21 15.13 0.15 -5.94
CA TYR A 21 13.93 -0.23 -5.18
C TYR A 21 14.28 -1.12 -3.99
N ASP A 22 14.98 -2.23 -4.24
CA ASP A 22 15.28 -3.21 -3.19
C ASP A 22 16.07 -2.58 -2.03
N LYS A 23 17.03 -1.70 -2.34
CA LYS A 23 17.82 -0.98 -1.33
C LYS A 23 17.01 0.03 -0.55
N ILE A 24 16.10 0.73 -1.21
CA ILE A 24 15.23 1.72 -0.59
C ILE A 24 14.26 1.04 0.38
N MET A 25 13.57 0.01 -0.09
CA MET A 25 12.60 -0.73 0.70
C MET A 25 13.25 -1.39 1.91
N ALA A 26 14.38 -2.08 1.72
CA ALA A 26 15.12 -2.69 2.83
C ALA A 26 15.57 -1.66 3.89
N ARG A 27 15.90 -0.44 3.47
CA ARG A 27 16.28 0.63 4.42
C ARG A 27 15.06 1.17 5.18
N LEU A 28 13.93 1.37 4.50
CA LEU A 28 12.69 1.81 5.14
C LEU A 28 12.19 0.78 6.15
N GLU A 29 12.21 -0.50 5.77
CA GLU A 29 11.84 -1.63 6.63
C GLU A 29 12.72 -1.68 7.88
N LEU A 30 14.04 -1.69 7.73
CA LEU A 30 14.98 -1.68 8.86
C LEU A 30 14.74 -0.51 9.83
N LEU A 31 14.51 0.70 9.30
CA LEU A 31 14.21 1.87 10.14
C LEU A 31 12.88 1.73 10.88
N GLY A 32 11.87 1.13 10.24
CA GLY A 32 10.57 0.85 10.85
C GLY A 32 10.65 -0.21 11.94
N GLU A 33 11.34 -1.33 11.69
CA GLU A 33 11.56 -2.40 12.66
C GLU A 33 12.32 -1.93 13.91
N GLU A 34 13.33 -1.08 13.73
CA GLU A 34 14.10 -0.49 14.82
C GLU A 34 13.34 0.66 15.53
N GLY A 35 12.15 1.04 15.06
CA GLY A 35 11.35 2.13 15.61
C GLY A 35 12.00 3.51 15.43
N LYS A 36 12.95 3.65 14.50
CA LYS A 36 13.67 4.91 14.20
C LYS A 36 12.83 5.84 13.33
N TRP A 37 11.64 6.18 13.80
CA TRP A 37 10.62 6.91 13.06
C TRP A 37 11.09 8.28 12.54
N GLN A 38 11.90 9.00 13.31
CA GLN A 38 12.42 10.29 12.87
C GLN A 38 13.37 10.14 11.67
N GLU A 39 14.26 9.14 11.68
CA GLU A 39 15.15 8.85 10.55
C GLU A 39 14.35 8.34 9.34
N PHE A 40 13.33 7.49 9.59
CA PHE A 40 12.40 7.04 8.58
C PHE A 40 11.73 8.21 7.86
N ASP A 41 11.13 9.14 8.62
CA ASP A 41 10.35 10.26 8.07
C ASP A 41 11.25 11.19 7.23
N VAL A 42 12.47 11.46 7.70
CA VAL A 42 13.47 12.25 6.95
C VAL A 42 13.87 11.54 5.67
N PHE A 43 14.20 10.25 5.74
CA PHE A 43 14.65 9.48 4.59
C PHE A 43 13.55 9.33 3.53
N ALA A 44 12.33 8.95 3.94
CA ALA A 44 11.17 8.85 3.06
C ALA A 44 10.83 10.20 2.41
N GLY A 45 10.85 11.30 3.17
CA GLY A 45 10.64 12.64 2.63
C GLY A 45 11.68 13.05 1.59
N GLN A 46 12.96 12.71 1.81
CA GLN A 46 14.02 12.93 0.82
C GLN A 46 13.78 12.12 -0.47
N LEU A 47 13.33 10.87 -0.36
CA LEU A 47 13.02 10.02 -1.51
C LEU A 47 11.84 10.56 -2.33
N VAL A 48 10.75 10.97 -1.68
CA VAL A 48 9.59 11.58 -2.36
C VAL A 48 10.01 12.82 -3.15
N ASN A 49 10.84 13.68 -2.55
CA ASN A 49 11.39 14.86 -3.22
C ASN A 49 12.36 14.50 -4.37
N HIS A 50 13.21 13.48 -4.17
CA HIS A 50 14.18 13.02 -5.16
C HIS A 50 13.50 12.45 -6.40
N PHE A 51 12.49 11.60 -6.20
CA PHE A 51 11.75 10.99 -7.30
C PHE A 51 10.84 12.00 -7.99
N GLY A 52 10.14 12.88 -7.26
CA GLY A 52 9.36 13.96 -7.85
C GLY A 52 8.47 13.49 -9.00
N SER A 53 8.71 14.01 -10.21
CA SER A 53 8.02 13.57 -11.45
C SER A 53 8.85 12.59 -12.30
N ARG A 54 10.03 12.18 -11.84
CA ARG A 54 10.97 11.31 -12.56
C ARG A 54 10.56 9.84 -12.48
N ASP A 55 10.04 9.43 -11.33
CA ASP A 55 9.57 8.07 -11.09
C ASP A 55 8.35 8.13 -10.16
N ASN A 56 7.16 8.22 -10.77
CA ASN A 56 5.92 8.33 -10.02
C ASN A 56 5.57 7.04 -9.27
N ASP A 57 5.99 5.90 -9.79
CA ASP A 57 5.70 4.59 -9.21
C ASP A 57 6.48 4.42 -7.91
N LEU A 58 7.80 4.64 -7.93
CA LEU A 58 8.63 4.61 -6.72
C LEU A 58 8.22 5.68 -5.70
N LYS A 59 7.91 6.89 -6.16
CA LYS A 59 7.37 7.94 -5.30
C LYS A 59 6.13 7.45 -4.55
N LEU A 60 5.18 6.85 -5.26
CA LEU A 60 3.91 6.41 -4.66
C LEU A 60 4.07 5.18 -3.76
N VAL A 61 5.02 4.29 -4.04
CA VAL A 61 5.40 3.22 -3.09
C VAL A 61 5.87 3.84 -1.77
N VAL A 62 6.83 4.77 -1.81
CA VAL A 62 7.36 5.41 -0.61
C VAL A 62 6.26 6.17 0.15
N VAL A 63 5.33 6.83 -0.55
CA VAL A 63 4.18 7.50 0.09
C VAL A 63 3.27 6.50 0.80
N LEU A 64 3.06 5.30 0.24
CA LEU A 64 2.29 4.25 0.91
C LEU A 64 3.04 3.67 2.12
N ASP A 65 4.37 3.56 2.07
CA ASP A 65 5.16 3.17 3.26
C ASP A 65 5.12 4.24 4.36
N GLN A 66 5.07 5.53 4.01
CA GLN A 66 4.82 6.59 4.99
C GLN A 66 3.45 6.42 5.65
N ALA A 67 2.41 6.06 4.90
CA ALA A 67 1.10 5.77 5.47
C ALA A 67 1.12 4.54 6.38
N LEU A 68 1.86 3.49 6.01
CA LEU A 68 2.05 2.30 6.84
C LEU A 68 2.84 2.61 8.12
N ALA A 69 3.86 3.46 8.05
CA ALA A 69 4.58 3.95 9.22
C ALA A 69 3.64 4.71 10.18
N GLU A 70 2.76 5.58 9.67
CA GLU A 70 1.74 6.24 10.51
C GLU A 70 0.79 5.23 11.17
N TYR A 71 0.43 4.14 10.48
CA TYR A 71 -0.33 3.03 11.06
C TYR A 71 0.42 2.38 12.23
N TYR A 72 1.72 2.06 12.07
CA TYR A 72 2.53 1.48 13.15
C TYR A 72 2.74 2.43 14.33
N LYS A 73 2.82 3.74 14.07
CA LYS A 73 2.83 4.81 15.10
C LYS A 73 1.47 5.02 15.77
N TYR A 74 0.45 4.24 15.43
CA TYR A 74 -0.95 4.41 15.87
C TYR A 74 -1.60 5.75 15.47
N ASN A 75 -1.03 6.48 14.52
CA ASN A 75 -1.64 7.67 13.92
C ASN A 75 -2.57 7.27 12.76
N LEU A 76 -3.69 6.63 13.10
CA LEU A 76 -4.63 6.09 12.11
C LEU A 76 -5.22 7.17 11.20
N ALA A 77 -5.45 8.38 11.73
CA ALA A 77 -5.94 9.50 10.93
C ALA A 77 -4.91 9.95 9.88
N GLY A 78 -3.63 9.99 10.25
CA GLY A 78 -2.52 10.26 9.34
C GLY A 78 -2.44 9.21 8.23
N ALA A 79 -2.47 7.93 8.60
CA ALA A 79 -2.44 6.82 7.66
C ALA A 79 -3.58 6.90 6.63
N VAL A 80 -4.83 7.16 7.07
CA VAL A 80 -5.97 7.36 6.16
C VAL A 80 -5.75 8.55 5.22
N SER A 81 -5.27 9.68 5.76
CA SER A 81 -5.10 10.91 4.99
C SER A 81 -4.07 10.73 3.86
N ILE A 82 -2.89 10.19 4.20
CA ILE A 82 -1.82 9.91 3.24
C ILE A 82 -2.30 8.91 2.18
N THR A 83 -2.93 7.81 2.59
CA THR A 83 -3.39 6.77 1.65
C THR A 83 -4.45 7.31 0.68
N LYS A 84 -5.40 8.12 1.16
CA LYS A 84 -6.38 8.76 0.27
C LYS A 84 -5.75 9.78 -0.68
N HIS A 85 -4.71 10.48 -0.23
CA HIS A 85 -3.95 11.38 -1.10
C HIS A 85 -3.22 10.61 -2.20
N ALA A 86 -2.61 9.46 -1.89
CA ALA A 86 -2.00 8.57 -2.87
C ALA A 86 -3.04 8.09 -3.91
N LEU A 87 -4.22 7.64 -3.46
CA LEU A 87 -5.32 7.26 -4.36
C LEU A 87 -5.80 8.40 -5.26
N HIS A 88 -5.81 9.63 -4.75
CA HIS A 88 -6.16 10.81 -5.56
C HIS A 88 -5.09 11.11 -6.61
N THR A 89 -3.82 10.95 -6.25
CA THR A 89 -2.67 11.12 -7.15
C THR A 89 -2.71 10.08 -8.28
N LEU A 90 -2.95 8.81 -7.94
CA LEU A 90 -3.10 7.70 -8.90
C LEU A 90 -4.25 7.89 -9.91
N LYS A 91 -5.25 8.73 -9.60
CA LYS A 91 -6.33 9.09 -10.55
C LYS A 91 -5.93 10.17 -11.55
N LYS A 92 -4.91 10.96 -11.23
CA LYS A 92 -4.50 12.15 -11.99
C LYS A 92 -3.20 11.96 -12.75
N GLU A 93 -2.27 11.23 -12.15
CA GLU A 93 -0.94 10.98 -12.68
C GLU A 93 -0.91 9.58 -13.30
N ARG A 94 -0.27 9.48 -14.48
CA ARG A 94 -0.05 8.18 -15.12
C ARG A 94 1.10 7.48 -14.40
N THR A 95 0.84 6.26 -13.95
CA THR A 95 1.84 5.33 -13.39
C THR A 95 1.82 4.03 -14.20
N GLU A 96 2.94 3.34 -14.29
CA GLU A 96 2.99 2.04 -14.99
C GLU A 96 2.29 0.96 -14.16
N ASN A 97 2.38 1.07 -12.84
CA ASN A 97 1.83 0.10 -11.88
C ASN A 97 0.55 0.60 -11.17
N THR A 98 -0.27 1.41 -11.86
CA THR A 98 -1.45 2.08 -11.28
C THR A 98 -2.36 1.12 -10.52
N GLU A 99 -2.76 0.01 -11.14
CA GLU A 99 -3.70 -0.93 -10.56
C GLU A 99 -3.12 -1.60 -9.30
N MET A 100 -1.86 -2.03 -9.34
CA MET A 100 -1.18 -2.61 -8.18
C MET A 100 -1.14 -1.63 -6.99
N LEU A 101 -0.76 -0.37 -7.25
CA LEU A 101 -0.67 0.68 -6.22
C LEU A 101 -2.05 1.02 -5.64
N VAL A 102 -3.11 1.03 -6.47
CA VAL A 102 -4.50 1.19 -6.00
C VAL A 102 -4.89 0.01 -5.10
N GLY A 103 -4.54 -1.22 -5.48
CA GLY A 103 -4.77 -2.42 -4.68
C GLY A 103 -4.13 -2.33 -3.30
N ARG A 104 -2.84 -1.97 -3.24
CA ARG A 104 -2.09 -1.75 -1.99
C ARG A 104 -2.72 -0.66 -1.12
N ALA A 105 -3.12 0.46 -1.72
CA ALA A 105 -3.76 1.55 -0.99
C ALA A 105 -5.13 1.15 -0.40
N TYR A 106 -5.94 0.39 -1.13
CA TYR A 106 -7.21 -0.13 -0.59
C TYR A 106 -6.97 -1.13 0.54
N TYR A 107 -5.98 -1.99 0.41
CA TYR A 107 -5.61 -2.92 1.45
C TYR A 107 -5.19 -2.20 2.74
N LEU A 108 -4.29 -1.21 2.65
CA LEU A 108 -3.87 -0.41 3.81
C LEU A 108 -5.06 0.32 4.47
N LEU A 109 -5.99 0.88 3.68
CA LEU A 109 -7.21 1.48 4.24
C LEU A 109 -8.04 0.45 5.00
N SER A 110 -8.11 -0.79 4.52
CA SER A 110 -8.81 -1.87 5.23
C SER A 110 -8.20 -2.11 6.61
N ASP A 111 -6.88 -2.31 6.68
CA ASP A 111 -6.16 -2.56 7.94
C ASP A 111 -6.31 -1.39 8.91
N VAL A 112 -6.18 -0.16 8.43
CA VAL A 112 -6.34 1.05 9.26
C VAL A 112 -7.78 1.14 9.79
N TYR A 113 -8.81 0.92 8.97
CA TYR A 113 -10.20 0.95 9.42
C TYR A 113 -10.56 -0.21 10.34
N GLN A 114 -9.97 -1.39 10.14
CA GLN A 114 -10.13 -2.51 11.06
C GLN A 114 -9.56 -2.16 12.43
N LYS A 115 -8.35 -1.60 12.48
CA LYS A 115 -7.68 -1.16 13.71
C LYS A 115 -8.49 -0.07 14.44
N ASP A 116 -9.15 0.81 13.69
CA ASP A 116 -10.06 1.85 14.17
C ASP A 116 -11.50 1.34 14.45
N ARG A 117 -11.73 0.02 14.41
CA ARG A 117 -13.03 -0.65 14.64
C ARG A 117 -14.17 -0.20 13.72
N LYS A 118 -13.84 0.34 12.54
CA LYS A 118 -14.78 0.73 11.48
C LYS A 118 -14.98 -0.41 10.49
N TYR A 119 -15.51 -1.54 10.98
CA TYR A 119 -15.51 -2.80 10.25
C TYR A 119 -16.21 -2.76 8.89
N GLY A 120 -17.33 -2.04 8.76
CA GLY A 120 -18.01 -1.89 7.46
C GLY A 120 -17.17 -1.16 6.40
N LEU A 121 -16.31 -0.22 6.81
CA LEU A 121 -15.33 0.39 5.90
C LEU A 121 -14.18 -0.56 5.62
N ALA A 122 -13.70 -1.29 6.64
CA ALA A 122 -12.63 -2.26 6.47
C ALA A 122 -13.01 -3.34 5.44
N GLU A 123 -14.20 -3.93 5.56
CA GLU A 123 -14.73 -4.93 4.62
C GLU A 123 -14.85 -4.37 3.21
N LYS A 124 -15.46 -3.20 3.04
CA LYS A 124 -15.58 -2.52 1.74
C LYS A 124 -14.23 -2.37 1.04
N TYR A 125 -13.22 -1.88 1.76
CA TYR A 125 -11.91 -1.65 1.18
C TYR A 125 -11.14 -2.95 0.93
N MET A 126 -11.32 -3.96 1.76
CA MET A 126 -10.76 -5.29 1.55
C MET A 126 -11.31 -5.93 0.26
N ASP A 127 -12.60 -5.80 -0.01
CA ASP A 127 -13.20 -6.35 -1.23
C ASP A 127 -12.74 -5.61 -2.50
N LEU A 128 -12.56 -4.28 -2.41
CA LEU A 128 -11.94 -3.51 -3.48
C LEU A 128 -10.48 -3.94 -3.72
N ALA A 129 -9.71 -4.15 -2.66
CA ALA A 129 -8.32 -4.61 -2.78
C ALA A 129 -8.26 -5.99 -3.45
N LYS A 130 -9.10 -6.95 -3.03
CA LYS A 130 -9.18 -8.28 -3.66
C LYS A 130 -9.51 -8.21 -5.14
N LEU A 131 -10.50 -7.40 -5.52
CA LEU A 131 -10.94 -7.26 -6.91
C LEU A 131 -9.80 -6.76 -7.81
N VAL A 132 -8.99 -5.84 -7.32
CA VAL A 132 -7.86 -5.27 -8.07
C VAL A 132 -6.68 -6.25 -8.08
N LEU A 133 -6.32 -6.81 -6.93
CA LEU A 133 -5.14 -7.65 -6.78
C LEU A 133 -5.31 -9.06 -7.36
N SER A 134 -6.54 -9.56 -7.57
CA SER A 134 -6.78 -10.87 -8.20
C SER A 134 -6.27 -10.99 -9.63
N ASN A 135 -5.92 -9.87 -10.27
CA ASN A 135 -5.39 -9.82 -11.62
C ASN A 135 -3.86 -9.93 -11.69
N PHE A 136 -3.16 -9.88 -10.55
CA PHE A 136 -1.70 -9.91 -10.47
C PHE A 136 -1.19 -11.31 -10.12
N GLU A 137 0.02 -11.66 -10.60
CA GLU A 137 0.67 -12.92 -10.21
C GLU A 137 1.04 -12.88 -8.71
N ILE A 138 1.01 -14.03 -8.05
CA ILE A 138 1.27 -14.12 -6.60
C ILE A 138 2.77 -13.83 -6.35
N GLY A 139 3.09 -12.64 -5.86
CA GLY A 139 4.40 -12.19 -5.35
C GLY A 139 4.39 -11.77 -3.88
N GLU A 140 5.48 -11.17 -3.40
CA GLU A 140 5.67 -10.73 -1.99
C GLU A 140 4.53 -9.82 -1.49
N ASP A 141 4.12 -8.82 -2.30
CA ASP A 141 2.95 -7.95 -2.04
C ASP A 141 1.61 -8.72 -1.95
N THR A 142 1.48 -9.88 -2.60
CA THR A 142 0.27 -10.73 -2.47
C THR A 142 0.34 -11.69 -1.28
N GLY A 143 1.54 -12.07 -0.83
CA GLY A 143 1.75 -12.96 0.32
C GLY A 143 1.24 -12.34 1.62
N GLU A 144 1.60 -11.09 1.87
CA GLU A 144 1.10 -10.30 3.01
C GLU A 144 -0.42 -10.08 2.90
N THR A 145 -0.93 -9.82 1.69
CA THR A 145 -2.35 -9.63 1.42
C THR A 145 -3.19 -10.85 1.84
N TYR A 146 -2.75 -12.07 1.53
CA TYR A 146 -3.45 -13.29 1.96
C TYR A 146 -3.35 -13.55 3.46
N TYR A 147 -2.21 -13.24 4.09
CA TYR A 147 -2.01 -13.40 5.53
C TYR A 147 -2.91 -12.45 6.35
N ASN A 148 -2.94 -11.14 6.05
CA ASN A 148 -3.80 -10.23 6.81
C ASN A 148 -5.29 -10.44 6.51
N LYS A 149 -5.66 -10.95 5.32
CA LYS A 149 -7.05 -11.37 5.06
C LYS A 149 -7.49 -12.49 6.01
N ALA A 150 -6.63 -13.47 6.28
CA ALA A 150 -6.92 -14.51 7.27
C ALA A 150 -7.04 -13.91 8.68
N SER A 151 -6.19 -12.95 9.03
CA SER A 151 -6.24 -12.21 10.30
C SER A 151 -7.53 -11.39 10.48
N LEU A 152 -7.99 -10.69 9.44
CA LEU A 152 -9.26 -9.95 9.43
C LEU A 152 -10.46 -10.87 9.67
N HIS A 153 -10.53 -12.00 8.96
CA HIS A 153 -11.61 -12.97 9.16
C HIS A 153 -11.61 -13.57 10.58
N ALA A 154 -10.43 -13.87 11.14
CA ALA A 154 -10.32 -14.36 12.51
C ALA A 154 -10.79 -13.31 13.54
N ALA A 155 -10.48 -12.03 13.33
CA ALA A 155 -10.91 -10.94 14.22
C ALA A 155 -12.43 -10.71 14.19
N ILE A 156 -13.08 -10.90 13.03
CA ILE A 156 -14.53 -10.79 12.87
C ILE A 156 -15.24 -11.95 13.59
N ILE A 157 -14.74 -13.18 13.45
CA ILE A 157 -15.33 -14.38 14.08
C ILE A 157 -15.12 -14.39 15.61
N GLY A 158 -14.03 -13.82 16.12
CA GLY A 158 -13.78 -13.74 17.57
C GLY A 158 -14.65 -12.72 18.32
N GLN A 159 -15.48 -11.93 17.64
CA GLN A 159 -16.41 -10.96 18.24
C GLN A 159 -17.90 -11.37 18.09
N SER A 160 -18.18 -12.50 17.44
CA SER A 160 -19.52 -13.11 17.31
C SER A 160 -19.73 -14.23 18.33
#